data_AF-A0A395HC57-F1
#
_entry.id   AF-A0A395HC57-F1
#
_cell.length_a   1.000
_cell.length_b   1.000
_cell.length_c   1.000
_cell.angle_alpha   90.00
_cell.angle_beta   90.00
_cell.angle_gamma   90.00
#
_symmetry.space_group_name_H-M   'P 1'
#
loop_
_entity.id
_entity.type
_entity.pdbx_description
1 polymer ?
#
loop_
_entity_poly.entity_id
_entity_poly.type
_entity_poly.pdbx_seq_one_letter_code
_entity_poly.pdbx_strand_id
1 'polypeptide(L)'
;MKRLSKDTRVILGTTIAMLSLAVVSVVVRFIVRFANRKLLPLSDGLMLLALICLSASGSMVIYYIVAGPGPGNFDIKTLPANAASEEMVWAKALLHMLYAANIFSLAAITLIKLSLLAFFHTLFSVSDTFRWFNWLTAILCIIWFIVFLLLDVFLCRPIHLIWDTMASAKSCMPSGSLGLGMELTNLFLDVMIICLPLSMLKALPLTVSQKCQVAFTFLLGGLVCIISMVKLAFIWNASDPRQRRSVQGVKLSIIQLGIATLCACLPTYASLFRLAQRKLRSRSSDDNVYGESPQSPYNRVPGTLPDDIPTNPTSDAMTTDDI
;
A
#
# COMPACT_ATOMS: atom_id res chain seq x y z
N MET A 1 -15.16 11.83 34.86
CA MET A 1 -14.20 11.55 33.77
C MET A 1 -13.54 10.21 34.07
N LYS A 2 -13.84 9.14 33.30
CA LYS A 2 -13.30 7.79 33.56
C LYS A 2 -11.77 7.81 33.42
N ARG A 3 -11.00 7.32 34.41
CA ARG A 3 -9.54 7.20 34.29
C ARG A 3 -9.22 6.00 33.40
N LEU A 4 -8.81 6.24 32.15
CA LEU A 4 -8.30 5.18 31.28
C LEU A 4 -6.97 4.62 31.80
N SER A 5 -6.76 3.31 31.68
CA SER A 5 -5.45 2.70 31.88
C SER A 5 -4.39 3.26 30.90
N LYS A 6 -3.11 3.14 31.25
CA LYS A 6 -1.99 3.60 30.41
C LYS A 6 -2.00 2.89 29.05
N ASP A 7 -2.23 1.58 29.03
CA ASP A 7 -2.22 0.77 27.81
C ASP A 7 -3.34 1.15 26.84
N THR A 8 -4.53 1.43 27.37
CA THR A 8 -5.68 1.87 26.57
C THR A 8 -5.44 3.24 25.94
N ARG A 9 -4.83 4.17 26.68
CA ARG A 9 -4.44 5.48 26.13
C ARG A 9 -3.44 5.33 24.98
N VAL A 10 -2.49 4.41 25.11
CA VAL A 10 -1.52 4.11 24.04
C VAL A 10 -2.22 3.51 22.82
N ILE A 11 -3.18 2.60 22.97
CA ILE A 11 -3.95 2.07 21.83
C ILE A 11 -4.75 3.19 21.15
N LEU A 12 -5.48 3.99 21.93
CA LEU A 12 -6.31 5.07 21.41
C LEU A 12 -5.47 6.07 20.61
N GLY A 13 -4.35 6.53 21.19
CA GLY A 13 -3.41 7.43 20.53
C GLY A 13 -2.83 6.82 19.26
N THR A 14 -2.39 5.57 19.31
CA THR A 14 -1.88 4.84 18.13
C THR A 14 -2.95 4.72 17.03
N THR A 15 -4.20 4.47 17.41
CA THR A 15 -5.30 4.29 16.47
C THR A 15 -5.60 5.59 15.73
N ILE A 16 -5.73 6.70 16.46
CA ILE A 16 -5.95 8.02 15.88
C ILE A 16 -4.78 8.42 14.98
N ALA A 17 -3.54 8.18 15.43
CA ALA A 17 -2.33 8.49 14.66
C ALA A 17 -2.30 7.71 13.34
N MET A 18 -2.52 6.39 13.35
CA MET A 18 -2.49 5.57 12.13
C MET A 18 -3.66 5.86 11.19
N LEU A 19 -4.86 6.15 11.71
CA LEU A 19 -5.99 6.60 10.89
C LEU A 19 -5.70 7.93 10.22
N SER A 20 -5.18 8.91 10.97
CA SER A 20 -4.82 10.21 10.41
C SER A 20 -3.75 10.08 9.33
N LEU A 21 -2.73 9.26 9.56
CA LEU A 21 -1.69 8.95 8.58
C LEU A 21 -2.28 8.31 7.31
N ALA A 22 -3.22 7.36 7.45
CA ALA A 22 -3.87 6.72 6.33
C ALA A 22 -4.71 7.72 5.51
N VAL A 23 -5.51 8.56 6.17
CA VAL A 23 -6.31 9.60 5.52
C VAL A 23 -5.40 10.58 4.78
N VAL A 24 -4.38 11.13 5.44
CA VAL A 24 -3.42 12.06 4.81
C VAL A 24 -2.75 11.39 3.62
N SER A 25 -2.34 10.13 3.74
CA SER A 25 -1.72 9.42 2.64
C SER A 25 -2.64 9.29 1.43
N VAL A 26 -3.88 8.85 1.64
CA VAL A 26 -4.85 8.70 0.55
C VAL A 26 -5.19 10.07 -0.06
N VAL A 27 -5.37 11.11 0.75
CA VAL A 27 -5.62 12.48 0.26
C VAL A 27 -4.46 12.97 -0.61
N VAL A 28 -3.22 12.84 -0.15
CA VAL A 28 -2.04 13.23 -0.95
C VAL A 28 -2.03 12.44 -2.26
N ARG A 29 -2.34 11.13 -2.23
CA ARG A 29 -2.42 10.28 -3.43
C ARG A 29 -3.46 10.80 -4.44
N PHE A 30 -4.63 11.24 -3.99
CA PHE A 30 -5.64 11.84 -4.85
C PHE A 30 -5.21 13.20 -5.40
N ILE A 31 -4.64 14.08 -4.56
CA ILE A 31 -4.12 15.38 -5.00
C ILE A 31 -3.08 15.19 -6.11
N VAL A 32 -2.15 14.23 -5.92
CA VAL A 32 -1.16 13.82 -6.94
C VAL A 32 -1.84 13.43 -8.26
N ARG A 33 -2.88 12.62 -8.19
CA ARG A 33 -3.57 12.08 -9.38
C ARG A 33 -4.31 13.18 -10.14
N PHE A 34 -5.06 14.02 -9.43
CA PHE A 34 -5.76 15.16 -10.01
C PHE A 34 -4.80 16.16 -10.65
N ALA A 35 -3.68 16.48 -9.98
CA ALA A 35 -2.66 17.37 -10.54
C ALA A 35 -2.06 16.85 -11.87
N ASN A 36 -2.01 15.53 -12.05
CA ASN A 36 -1.47 14.89 -13.25
C ASN A 36 -2.52 14.59 -14.34
N ARG A 37 -3.79 15.01 -14.15
CA ARG A 37 -4.92 14.76 -15.05
C ARG A 37 -5.03 13.31 -15.56
N LYS A 38 -4.68 12.33 -14.73
CA LYS A 38 -4.82 10.91 -15.10
C LYS A 38 -6.23 10.43 -14.76
N LEU A 39 -6.83 9.63 -15.65
CA LEU A 39 -8.05 8.87 -15.36
C LEU A 39 -7.88 8.06 -14.08
N LEU A 40 -8.94 7.93 -13.28
CA LEU A 40 -8.97 7.14 -12.04
C LEU A 40 -8.87 5.64 -12.38
N PRO A 41 -7.73 4.98 -12.18
CA PRO A 41 -7.62 3.55 -12.41
C PRO A 41 -8.19 2.79 -11.21
N LEU A 42 -8.51 1.51 -11.43
CA LEU A 42 -9.07 0.60 -10.43
C LEU A 42 -8.30 0.61 -9.09
N SER A 43 -6.98 0.81 -9.13
CA SER A 43 -6.11 0.95 -7.95
C SER A 43 -6.59 2.01 -6.96
N ASP A 44 -7.10 3.16 -7.42
CA ASP A 44 -7.54 4.24 -6.52
C ASP A 44 -8.90 3.96 -5.89
N GLY A 45 -9.82 3.36 -6.66
CA GLY A 45 -11.13 2.93 -6.13
C GLY A 45 -10.96 1.88 -5.03
N LEU A 46 -10.07 0.90 -5.24
CA LEU A 46 -9.72 -0.11 -4.23
C LEU A 46 -9.09 0.51 -2.98
N MET A 47 -8.24 1.53 -3.14
CA MET A 47 -7.62 2.23 -2.00
C MET A 47 -8.64 3.06 -1.21
N LEU A 48 -9.58 3.71 -1.90
CA LEU A 48 -10.64 4.46 -1.25
C LEU A 48 -11.59 3.53 -0.47
N LEU A 49 -11.94 2.38 -1.06
CA LEU A 49 -12.70 1.34 -0.36
C LEU A 49 -11.93 0.81 0.84
N ALA A 50 -10.61 0.60 0.72
CA ALA A 50 -9.76 0.19 1.84
C ALA A 50 -9.78 1.22 2.98
N LEU A 51 -9.73 2.53 2.66
CA LEU A 51 -9.81 3.60 3.64
C LEU A 51 -11.16 3.61 4.37
N ILE A 52 -12.27 3.36 3.65
CA ILE A 52 -13.60 3.23 4.25
C ILE A 52 -13.63 2.06 5.23
N CYS A 53 -13.12 0.89 4.84
CA CYS A 53 -13.05 -0.27 5.74
C CYS A 53 -12.13 -0.03 6.95
N LEU A 54 -10.96 0.58 6.74
CA LEU A 54 -10.02 0.94 7.80
C LEU A 54 -10.63 1.94 8.79
N SER A 55 -11.30 2.98 8.29
CA SER A 55 -11.98 3.97 9.14
C SER A 55 -13.15 3.34 9.90
N ALA A 56 -13.95 2.48 9.28
CA ALA A 56 -15.01 1.74 9.95
C ALA A 56 -14.46 0.89 11.11
N SER A 57 -13.40 0.10 10.85
CA SER A 57 -12.72 -0.69 11.89
C SER A 57 -12.17 0.20 13.02
N GLY A 58 -11.45 1.25 12.66
CA GLY A 58 -10.86 2.18 13.63
C GLY A 58 -11.89 2.90 14.49
N SER A 59 -12.99 3.35 13.91
CA SER A 59 -14.12 3.96 14.62
C SER A 59 -14.77 2.99 15.60
N MET A 60 -14.95 1.71 15.22
CA MET A 60 -15.48 0.69 16.13
C MET A 60 -14.52 0.41 17.30
N VAL A 61 -13.21 0.37 17.06
CA VAL A 61 -12.20 0.22 18.13
C VAL A 61 -12.19 1.42 19.07
N ILE A 62 -12.28 2.64 18.54
CA ILE A 62 -12.36 3.87 19.35
C ILE A 62 -13.64 3.88 20.19
N TYR A 63 -14.78 3.54 19.59
CA TYR A 63 -16.05 3.46 20.29
C TYR A 63 -15.99 2.42 21.42
N TYR A 64 -15.42 1.24 21.16
CA TYR A 64 -15.20 0.22 22.20
C TYR A 64 -14.39 0.78 23.38
N ILE A 65 -13.30 1.49 23.10
CA ILE A 65 -12.42 2.07 24.14
C ILE A 65 -13.14 3.14 24.97
N VAL A 66 -13.97 3.98 24.34
CA VAL A 66 -14.59 5.15 24.97
C VAL A 66 -15.91 4.80 25.66
N ALA A 67 -16.75 3.95 25.04
CA ALA A 67 -18.11 3.66 25.46
C ALA A 67 -18.26 2.39 26.31
N GLY A 68 -17.25 1.51 26.38
CA GLY A 68 -17.34 0.24 27.11
C GLY A 68 -17.60 0.37 28.64
N PRO A 69 -18.26 -0.62 29.29
CA PRO A 69 -18.37 -0.70 30.75
C PRO A 69 -17.01 -1.11 31.35
N GLY A 70 -16.65 -0.50 32.48
CA GLY A 70 -15.35 -0.67 33.14
C GLY A 70 -14.39 0.51 32.90
N PRO A 71 -13.20 0.52 33.53
CA PRO A 71 -12.23 1.63 33.54
C PRO A 71 -11.50 1.85 32.20
N GLY A 72 -12.17 1.62 31.07
CA GLY A 72 -11.54 1.63 29.75
C GLY A 72 -10.43 0.58 29.66
N ASN A 73 -10.46 -0.49 30.45
CA ASN A 73 -9.48 -1.55 30.32
C ASN A 73 -9.84 -2.39 29.11
N PHE A 74 -8.95 -2.37 28.11
CA PHE A 74 -9.00 -3.24 26.94
C PHE A 74 -8.54 -4.66 27.36
N ASP A 75 -9.05 -5.19 28.46
CA ASP A 75 -8.67 -6.49 28.96
C ASP A 75 -9.89 -7.41 28.96
N ILE A 76 -9.92 -8.33 28.00
CA ILE A 76 -10.93 -9.39 27.91
C ILE A 76 -10.92 -10.26 29.18
N LYS A 77 -9.86 -10.18 29.99
CA LYS A 77 -9.76 -10.87 31.30
C LYS A 77 -10.69 -10.32 32.36
N THR A 78 -11.12 -9.06 32.28
CA THR A 78 -12.00 -8.45 33.28
C THR A 78 -13.48 -8.59 32.95
N LEU A 79 -13.84 -9.34 31.91
CA LEU A 79 -15.22 -9.72 31.66
C LEU A 79 -15.66 -10.68 32.77
N PRO A 80 -16.57 -10.26 33.67
CA PRO A 80 -17.01 -11.11 34.76
C PRO A 80 -17.71 -12.33 34.18
N ALA A 81 -17.18 -13.53 34.49
CA ALA A 81 -17.76 -14.79 34.05
C ALA A 81 -19.22 -14.97 34.55
N ASN A 82 -19.60 -14.24 35.61
CA ASN A 82 -20.86 -14.38 36.35
C ASN A 82 -21.54 -13.04 36.69
N ALA A 83 -21.43 -11.98 35.86
CA ALA A 83 -22.08 -10.72 36.23
C ALA A 83 -23.59 -10.72 35.99
N ALA A 84 -24.27 -9.93 36.82
CA ALA A 84 -25.68 -9.59 36.74
C ALA A 84 -26.13 -9.28 35.30
N SER A 85 -27.39 -9.62 35.00
CA SER A 85 -28.00 -9.61 33.66
C SER A 85 -27.71 -8.36 32.83
N GLU A 86 -27.55 -7.18 33.43
CA GLU A 86 -27.24 -5.94 32.72
C GLU A 86 -25.80 -5.87 32.18
N GLU A 87 -24.78 -6.37 32.89
CA GLU A 87 -23.38 -6.34 32.41
C GLU A 87 -23.14 -7.34 31.25
N MET A 88 -23.94 -8.42 31.20
CA MET A 88 -23.92 -9.39 30.09
C MET A 88 -24.38 -8.79 28.76
N VAL A 89 -25.38 -7.89 28.75
CA VAL A 89 -25.90 -7.27 27.51
C VAL A 89 -24.84 -6.41 26.85
N TRP A 90 -24.13 -5.60 27.64
CA TRP A 90 -23.06 -4.74 27.13
C TRP A 90 -21.83 -5.54 26.70
N ALA A 91 -21.46 -6.59 27.44
CA ALA A 91 -20.38 -7.50 27.06
C ALA A 91 -20.63 -8.16 25.70
N LYS A 92 -21.88 -8.61 25.44
CA LYS A 92 -22.29 -9.15 24.14
C LYS A 92 -22.20 -8.11 23.04
N ALA A 93 -22.73 -6.91 23.25
CA ALA A 93 -22.69 -5.82 22.26
C ALA A 93 -21.25 -5.44 21.88
N LEU A 94 -20.35 -5.40 22.87
CA LEU A 94 -18.92 -5.12 22.65
C LEU A 94 -18.22 -6.21 21.83
N LEU A 95 -18.53 -7.48 22.08
CA LEU A 95 -17.96 -8.59 21.32
C LEU A 95 -18.40 -8.56 19.86
N HIS A 96 -19.66 -8.20 19.59
CA HIS A 96 -20.18 -8.01 18.23
C HIS A 96 -19.44 -6.90 17.48
N MET A 97 -19.14 -5.78 18.14
CA MET A 97 -18.38 -4.68 17.54
C MET A 97 -16.93 -5.07 17.24
N LEU A 98 -16.25 -5.76 18.16
CA LEU A 98 -14.87 -6.20 17.93
C LEU A 98 -14.80 -7.22 16.78
N TYR A 99 -15.81 -8.10 16.69
CA TYR A 99 -15.97 -9.04 15.61
C TYR A 99 -16.15 -8.35 14.25
N ALA A 100 -17.06 -7.37 14.18
CA ALA A 100 -17.26 -6.56 12.98
C ALA A 100 -15.98 -5.79 12.58
N ALA A 101 -15.28 -5.20 13.56
CA ALA A 101 -14.01 -4.52 13.32
C ALA A 101 -12.93 -5.45 12.74
N ASN A 102 -12.89 -6.72 13.15
CA ASN A 102 -11.97 -7.70 12.60
C ASN A 102 -12.26 -7.97 11.11
N ILE A 103 -13.53 -8.15 10.74
CA ILE A 103 -13.96 -8.35 9.34
C ILE A 103 -13.57 -7.15 8.48
N PHE A 104 -13.84 -5.92 8.97
CA PHE A 104 -13.45 -4.71 8.24
C PHE A 104 -11.92 -4.57 8.10
N SER A 105 -11.16 -4.98 9.11
CA SER A 105 -9.69 -4.97 9.05
C SER A 105 -9.16 -5.98 8.03
N LEU A 106 -9.76 -7.17 7.96
CA LEU A 106 -9.48 -8.21 6.97
C LEU A 106 -9.80 -7.74 5.54
N ALA A 107 -10.92 -7.05 5.34
CA ALA A 107 -11.26 -6.44 4.06
C ALA A 107 -10.24 -5.33 3.69
N ALA A 108 -9.91 -4.44 4.63
CA ALA A 108 -8.99 -3.35 4.41
C ALA A 108 -7.60 -3.82 3.97
N ILE A 109 -7.01 -4.81 4.66
CA ILE A 109 -5.66 -5.31 4.31
C ILE A 109 -5.64 -5.94 2.91
N THR A 110 -6.68 -6.69 2.55
CA THR A 110 -6.82 -7.30 1.22
C THR A 110 -6.94 -6.23 0.14
N LEU A 111 -7.78 -5.22 0.36
CA LEU A 111 -7.98 -4.13 -0.60
C LEU A 111 -6.71 -3.29 -0.80
N ILE A 112 -5.91 -3.07 0.26
CA ILE A 112 -4.60 -2.41 0.15
C ILE A 112 -3.66 -3.22 -0.75
N LYS A 113 -3.59 -4.55 -0.55
CA LYS A 113 -2.78 -5.45 -1.38
C LYS A 113 -3.22 -5.43 -2.84
N LEU A 114 -4.52 -5.52 -3.10
CA LEU A 114 -5.09 -5.47 -4.45
C LEU A 114 -4.85 -4.10 -5.12
N SER A 115 -4.97 -3.00 -4.38
CA SER A 115 -4.65 -1.67 -4.89
C SER A 115 -3.17 -1.55 -5.30
N LEU A 116 -2.25 -2.11 -4.52
CA LEU A 116 -0.82 -2.14 -4.83
C LEU A 116 -0.53 -3.01 -6.05
N LEU A 117 -1.16 -4.19 -6.17
CA LEU A 117 -1.04 -5.06 -7.34
C LEU A 117 -1.61 -4.42 -8.61
N ALA A 118 -2.76 -3.77 -8.52
CA ALA A 118 -3.33 -3.01 -9.64
C ALA A 118 -2.40 -1.87 -10.08
N PHE A 119 -1.72 -1.22 -9.12
CA PHE A 119 -0.71 -0.21 -9.41
C PHE A 119 0.50 -0.81 -10.12
N PHE A 120 1.04 -1.92 -9.62
CA PHE A 120 2.16 -2.64 -10.23
C PHE A 120 1.84 -3.15 -11.64
N HIS A 121 0.63 -3.66 -11.85
CA HIS A 121 0.15 -4.06 -13.16
C HIS A 121 0.21 -2.91 -14.16
N THR A 122 -0.23 -1.72 -13.76
CA THR A 122 -0.24 -0.53 -14.62
C THR A 122 1.17 0.02 -14.87
N LEU A 123 2.07 -0.11 -13.90
CA LEU A 123 3.42 0.47 -13.98
C LEU A 123 4.41 -0.41 -14.78
N PHE A 124 4.29 -1.73 -14.67
CA PHE A 124 5.25 -2.69 -15.21
C PHE A 124 4.63 -3.64 -16.24
N SER A 125 3.60 -3.20 -16.99
CA SER A 125 2.89 -4.01 -17.99
C SER A 125 3.72 -4.42 -19.22
N VAL A 126 5.05 -4.35 -19.16
CA VAL A 126 5.97 -4.54 -20.29
C VAL A 126 6.31 -6.03 -20.52
N SER A 127 6.22 -6.89 -19.50
CA SER A 127 6.53 -8.33 -19.62
C SER A 127 5.32 -9.19 -19.28
N ASP A 128 5.04 -10.17 -20.15
CA ASP A 128 3.93 -11.11 -19.94
C ASP A 128 4.14 -12.03 -18.74
N THR A 129 5.39 -12.42 -18.45
CA THR A 129 5.75 -13.20 -17.25
C THR A 129 5.34 -12.46 -15.99
N PHE A 130 5.64 -11.16 -15.90
CA PHE A 130 5.26 -10.35 -14.76
C PHE A 130 3.74 -10.18 -14.65
N ARG A 131 3.04 -9.98 -15.77
CA ARG A 131 1.58 -9.90 -15.78
C ARG A 131 0.95 -11.16 -15.22
N TRP A 132 1.48 -12.34 -15.59
CA TRP A 132 1.02 -13.63 -15.09
C TRP A 132 1.22 -13.76 -13.57
N PHE A 133 2.44 -13.50 -13.06
CA PHE A 133 2.70 -13.54 -11.61
C PHE A 133 1.87 -12.51 -10.83
N ASN A 134 1.65 -11.31 -11.37
CA ASN A 134 0.82 -10.30 -10.72
C ASN A 134 -0.64 -10.75 -10.62
N TRP A 135 -1.21 -11.31 -11.68
CA TRP A 135 -2.57 -11.87 -11.66
C TRP A 135 -2.69 -13.06 -10.71
N LEU A 136 -1.70 -13.96 -10.71
CA LEU A 136 -1.64 -15.07 -9.78
C LEU A 136 -1.68 -14.59 -8.31
N THR A 137 -0.83 -13.63 -7.94
CA THR A 137 -0.80 -13.09 -6.58
C THR A 137 -2.09 -12.35 -6.22
N ALA A 138 -2.74 -11.65 -7.17
CA ALA A 138 -4.02 -11.00 -6.94
C ALA A 138 -5.12 -12.02 -6.64
N ILE A 139 -5.18 -13.11 -7.41
CA ILE A 139 -6.14 -14.21 -7.22
C ILE A 139 -5.89 -14.87 -5.86
N LEU A 140 -4.63 -15.13 -5.49
CA LEU A 140 -4.29 -15.68 -4.17
C LEU A 140 -4.74 -14.77 -3.02
N CYS A 141 -4.62 -13.44 -3.15
CA CYS A 141 -5.12 -12.50 -2.14
C CYS A 141 -6.65 -12.58 -2.00
N ILE A 142 -7.37 -12.71 -3.11
CA ILE A 142 -8.85 -12.83 -3.11
C ILE A 142 -9.28 -14.15 -2.48
N ILE A 143 -8.64 -15.26 -2.87
CA ILE A 143 -8.91 -16.59 -2.28
C ILE A 143 -8.64 -16.55 -0.78
N TRP A 144 -7.50 -15.98 -0.37
CA TRP A 144 -7.14 -15.83 1.03
C TRP A 144 -8.21 -15.06 1.81
N PHE A 145 -8.67 -13.91 1.27
CA PHE A 145 -9.75 -13.14 1.89
C PHE A 145 -11.03 -13.96 2.04
N ILE A 146 -11.48 -14.64 0.99
CA ILE A 146 -12.71 -15.45 1.03
C ILE A 146 -12.60 -16.57 2.06
N VAL A 147 -11.47 -17.29 2.07
CA VAL A 147 -11.24 -18.40 3.02
C VAL A 147 -11.26 -17.90 4.46
N PHE A 148 -10.50 -16.85 4.79
CA PHE A 148 -10.45 -16.36 6.16
C PHE A 148 -11.73 -15.62 6.57
N LEU A 149 -12.44 -14.98 5.63
CA LEU A 149 -13.76 -14.42 5.89
C LEU A 149 -14.74 -15.53 6.29
N LEU A 150 -14.78 -16.64 5.53
CA LEU A 150 -15.66 -17.77 5.86
C LEU A 150 -15.25 -18.43 7.18
N LEU A 151 -13.96 -18.59 7.45
CA LEU A 151 -13.48 -19.15 8.71
C LEU A 151 -13.82 -18.26 9.92
N ASP A 152 -13.73 -16.94 9.77
CA ASP A 152 -14.14 -15.98 10.80
C ASP A 152 -15.65 -15.93 10.97
N VAL A 153 -16.43 -16.05 9.89
CA VAL A 153 -17.92 -16.14 9.93
C VAL A 153 -18.41 -17.41 10.60
N PHE A 154 -17.79 -18.54 10.30
CA PHE A 154 -18.17 -19.84 10.84
C PHE A 154 -17.29 -20.30 12.01
N LEU A 155 -16.70 -19.35 12.75
CA LEU A 155 -15.76 -19.64 13.83
C LEU A 155 -16.33 -20.57 14.90
N CYS A 156 -17.63 -20.44 15.21
CA CYS A 156 -18.36 -21.33 16.11
C CYS A 156 -19.56 -21.97 15.42
N ARG A 157 -19.89 -23.19 15.82
CA ARG A 157 -21.12 -23.87 15.42
C ARG A 157 -21.96 -24.23 16.65
N PRO A 158 -23.17 -23.68 16.79
CA PRO A 158 -23.80 -22.62 15.99
C PRO A 158 -23.16 -21.22 16.16
N ILE A 159 -23.34 -20.35 15.15
CA ILE A 159 -22.72 -19.01 15.06
C ILE A 159 -23.02 -18.17 16.31
N HIS A 160 -24.19 -18.37 16.94
CA HIS A 160 -24.57 -17.62 18.13
C HIS A 160 -23.73 -17.85 19.37
N LEU A 161 -22.98 -18.95 19.40
CA LEU A 161 -22.04 -19.21 20.48
C LEU A 161 -20.82 -18.29 20.46
N ILE A 162 -20.56 -17.56 19.36
CA ILE A 162 -19.53 -16.51 19.33
C ILE A 162 -19.83 -15.47 20.41
N TRP A 163 -21.12 -15.16 20.66
CA TRP A 163 -21.54 -14.12 21.59
C TRP A 163 -22.20 -14.63 22.89
N ASP A 164 -22.79 -15.83 22.91
CA ASP A 164 -23.61 -16.27 24.06
C ASP A 164 -22.85 -16.91 25.22
N THR A 165 -21.71 -17.56 24.98
CA THR A 165 -21.06 -18.35 26.03
C THR A 165 -19.54 -18.28 25.99
N MET A 166 -18.95 -17.65 27.00
CA MET A 166 -17.51 -17.74 27.32
C MET A 166 -17.06 -19.15 27.74
N ALA A 167 -17.99 -20.10 27.93
CA ALA A 167 -17.75 -21.40 28.56
C ALA A 167 -17.67 -22.61 27.60
N SER A 168 -18.14 -22.52 26.35
CA SER A 168 -18.19 -23.68 25.43
C SER A 168 -17.05 -23.68 24.42
N ALA A 169 -15.82 -23.84 24.92
CA ALA A 169 -14.62 -24.02 24.08
C ALA A 169 -14.68 -25.23 23.14
N LYS A 170 -15.62 -26.17 23.34
CA LYS A 170 -15.79 -27.38 22.50
C LYS A 170 -16.54 -27.14 21.19
N SER A 171 -17.31 -26.06 21.06
CA SER A 171 -18.17 -25.80 19.88
C SER A 171 -17.58 -24.75 18.92
N CYS A 172 -16.43 -24.17 19.27
CA CYS A 172 -15.73 -23.17 18.48
C CYS A 172 -14.39 -23.71 18.01
N MET A 173 -13.99 -23.36 16.78
CA MET A 173 -12.64 -23.66 16.31
C MET A 173 -11.60 -22.97 17.19
N PRO A 174 -10.42 -23.58 17.39
CA PRO A 174 -9.35 -22.99 18.18
C PRO A 174 -8.88 -21.69 17.52
N SER A 175 -9.35 -20.54 18.05
CA SER A 175 -9.08 -19.21 17.49
C SER A 175 -7.58 -18.89 17.44
N GLY A 176 -6.80 -19.53 18.31
CA GLY A 176 -5.34 -19.41 18.30
C GLY A 176 -4.70 -20.00 17.04
N SER A 177 -5.15 -21.18 16.60
CA SER A 177 -4.62 -21.85 15.40
C SER A 177 -5.07 -21.13 14.13
N LEU A 178 -6.32 -20.65 14.10
CA LEU A 178 -6.84 -19.87 12.97
C LEU A 178 -6.10 -18.53 12.82
N GLY A 179 -5.91 -17.79 13.92
CA GLY A 179 -5.14 -16.55 13.91
C GLY A 179 -3.68 -16.76 13.49
N LEU A 180 -3.05 -17.85 13.90
CA LEU A 180 -1.70 -18.21 13.44
C LEU A 180 -1.66 -18.49 11.94
N GLY A 181 -2.59 -19.31 11.43
CA GLY A 181 -2.69 -19.60 10.01
C GLY A 181 -2.94 -18.35 9.17
N MET A 182 -3.81 -17.46 9.66
CA MET A 182 -4.12 -16.18 9.05
C MET A 182 -2.89 -15.29 8.92
N GLU A 183 -2.16 -15.07 10.01
CA GLU A 183 -0.98 -14.20 9.99
C GLU A 183 0.18 -14.80 9.21
N LEU A 184 0.39 -16.11 9.29
CA LEU A 184 1.46 -16.79 8.54
C LEU A 184 1.21 -16.70 7.02
N THR A 185 0.00 -16.98 6.58
CA THR A 185 -0.37 -16.87 5.15
C THR A 185 -0.45 -15.41 4.69
N ASN A 186 -0.85 -14.48 5.56
CA ASN A 186 -0.81 -13.05 5.27
C ASN A 186 0.64 -12.57 5.02
N LEU A 187 1.57 -12.99 5.89
CA LEU A 187 3.00 -12.70 5.74
C LEU A 187 3.56 -13.30 4.44
N PHE A 188 3.17 -14.52 4.10
CA PHE A 188 3.56 -15.15 2.84
C PHE A 188 3.11 -14.31 1.62
N LEU A 189 1.87 -13.82 1.63
CA LEU A 189 1.38 -12.91 0.58
C LEU A 189 2.18 -11.60 0.55
N ASP A 190 2.52 -11.03 1.70
CA ASP A 190 3.33 -9.79 1.75
C ASP A 190 4.70 -10.00 1.07
N VAL A 191 5.37 -11.12 1.35
CA VAL A 191 6.64 -11.49 0.71
C VAL A 191 6.48 -11.66 -0.80
N MET A 192 5.44 -12.36 -1.26
CA MET A 192 5.16 -12.51 -2.70
C MET A 192 5.01 -11.16 -3.40
N ILE A 193 4.27 -10.22 -2.79
CA ILE A 193 4.04 -8.88 -3.35
C ILE A 193 5.34 -8.07 -3.44
N ILE A 194 6.22 -8.19 -2.45
CA ILE A 194 7.51 -7.48 -2.41
C ILE A 194 8.51 -8.07 -3.41
N CYS A 195 8.45 -9.37 -3.69
CA CYS A 195 9.31 -10.04 -4.66
C CYS A 195 8.93 -9.69 -6.12
N LEU A 196 7.68 -9.35 -6.41
CA LEU A 196 7.20 -8.99 -7.75
C LEU A 196 8.06 -7.91 -8.45
N PRO A 197 8.30 -6.72 -7.88
CA PRO A 197 9.08 -5.69 -8.55
C PRO A 197 10.59 -6.01 -8.60
N LEU A 198 11.10 -6.91 -7.75
CA LEU A 198 12.51 -7.32 -7.77
C LEU A 198 12.86 -8.20 -8.96
N SER A 199 11.94 -9.09 -9.38
CA SER A 199 12.16 -9.94 -10.55
C SER A 199 12.28 -9.10 -11.83
N MET A 200 11.48 -8.04 -11.94
CA MET A 200 11.55 -7.03 -13.01
C MET A 200 12.90 -6.30 -13.06
N LEU A 201 13.51 -6.04 -11.91
CA LEU A 201 14.77 -5.28 -11.83
C LEU A 201 15.95 -5.99 -12.53
N LYS A 202 15.89 -7.32 -12.65
CA LYS A 202 16.92 -8.13 -13.30
C LYS A 202 16.74 -8.24 -14.82
N ALA A 203 15.52 -8.05 -15.31
CA ALA A 203 15.16 -8.35 -16.70
C ALA A 203 15.19 -7.13 -17.64
N LEU A 204 15.08 -5.90 -17.11
CA LEU A 204 14.88 -4.70 -17.94
C LEU A 204 15.85 -3.56 -17.57
N PRO A 205 16.42 -2.83 -18.55
CA PRO A 205 17.17 -1.60 -18.29
C PRO A 205 16.22 -0.49 -17.81
N LEU A 206 15.95 -0.49 -16.51
CA LEU A 206 15.10 0.53 -15.88
C LEU A 206 15.84 1.85 -15.72
N THR A 207 15.12 2.95 -15.94
CA THR A 207 15.62 4.29 -15.61
C THR A 207 15.93 4.40 -14.12
N VAL A 208 16.91 5.23 -13.72
CA VAL A 208 17.26 5.47 -12.30
C VAL A 208 16.02 5.84 -11.47
N SER A 209 15.08 6.54 -12.09
CA SER A 209 13.78 6.90 -11.55
C SER A 209 12.86 5.72 -11.19
N GLN A 210 12.85 4.66 -12.00
CA GLN A 210 12.08 3.44 -11.74
C GLN A 210 12.77 2.57 -10.69
N LYS A 211 14.11 2.50 -10.73
CA LYS A 211 14.91 1.79 -9.71
C LYS A 211 14.68 2.35 -8.32
N CYS A 212 14.63 3.68 -8.19
CA CYS A 212 14.36 4.36 -6.93
C CYS A 212 12.95 4.04 -6.38
N GLN A 213 11.91 4.04 -7.25
CA GLN A 213 10.55 3.66 -6.85
C GLN A 213 10.47 2.22 -6.33
N VAL A 214 11.13 1.29 -7.01
CA VAL A 214 11.18 -0.11 -6.59
C VAL A 214 11.91 -0.23 -5.26
N ALA A 215 13.05 0.44 -5.09
CA ALA A 215 13.82 0.43 -3.84
C ALA A 215 13.00 0.94 -2.66
N PHE A 216 12.29 2.07 -2.79
CA PHE A 216 11.44 2.60 -1.72
C PHE A 216 10.29 1.66 -1.36
N THR A 217 9.64 1.08 -2.37
CA THR A 217 8.52 0.15 -2.15
C THR A 217 9.01 -1.15 -1.50
N PHE A 218 10.21 -1.61 -1.87
CA PHE A 218 10.86 -2.77 -1.27
C PHE A 218 11.22 -2.54 0.20
N LEU A 219 11.85 -1.40 0.53
CA LEU A 219 12.23 -1.06 1.90
C LEU A 219 11.01 -1.02 2.84
N LEU A 220 9.93 -0.38 2.41
CA LEU A 220 8.74 -0.25 3.25
C LEU A 220 7.86 -1.49 3.25
N GLY A 221 7.80 -2.24 2.15
CA GLY A 221 7.25 -3.58 2.16
C GLY A 221 7.98 -4.47 3.16
N GLY A 222 9.31 -4.42 3.19
CA GLY A 222 10.12 -5.13 4.19
C GLY A 222 9.75 -4.73 5.62
N LEU A 223 9.49 -3.44 5.88
CA LEU A 223 9.03 -2.97 7.18
C LEU A 223 7.65 -3.54 7.56
N VAL A 224 6.71 -3.64 6.61
CA VAL A 224 5.41 -4.30 6.81
C VAL A 224 5.57 -5.79 7.13
N CYS A 225 6.50 -6.48 6.45
CA CYS A 225 6.82 -7.88 6.76
C CYS A 225 7.38 -8.04 8.17
N ILE A 226 8.29 -7.16 8.61
CA ILE A 226 8.85 -7.20 9.96
C ILE A 226 7.74 -7.03 11.01
N ILE A 227 6.82 -6.08 10.81
CA ILE A 227 5.68 -5.89 11.72
C ILE A 227 4.80 -7.15 11.77
N SER A 228 4.55 -7.76 10.61
CA SER A 228 3.77 -8.99 10.49
C SER A 228 4.47 -10.16 11.19
N MET A 229 5.80 -10.27 11.11
CA MET A 229 6.58 -11.26 11.86
C MET A 229 6.52 -11.03 13.37
N VAL A 230 6.64 -9.78 13.83
CA VAL A 230 6.52 -9.45 15.27
C VAL A 230 5.13 -9.82 15.79
N LYS A 231 4.09 -9.54 15.01
CA LYS A 231 2.71 -9.93 15.33
C LYS A 231 2.54 -11.45 15.37
N LEU A 232 3.09 -12.17 14.39
CA LEU A 232 3.07 -13.64 14.37
C LEU A 232 3.78 -14.23 15.59
N ALA A 233 4.96 -13.72 15.96
CA ALA A 233 5.71 -14.16 17.13
C ALA A 233 4.93 -13.93 18.43
N PHE A 234 4.21 -12.80 18.53
CA PHE A 234 3.34 -12.53 19.67
C PHE A 234 2.18 -13.53 19.78
N ILE A 235 1.54 -13.86 18.66
CA ILE A 235 0.44 -14.85 18.65
C ILE A 235 0.98 -16.26 18.94
N TRP A 236 2.18 -16.59 18.45
CA TRP A 236 2.82 -17.88 18.66
C TRP A 236 3.15 -18.11 20.14
N ASN A 237 3.76 -17.11 20.78
CA ASN A 237 4.20 -17.20 22.17
C ASN A 237 3.09 -16.99 23.20
N ALA A 238 1.89 -16.59 22.76
CA ALA A 238 0.76 -16.44 23.66
C ALA A 238 0.18 -17.82 24.02
N SER A 239 0.44 -18.23 25.27
CA SER A 239 0.02 -19.49 25.88
C SER A 239 -1.50 -19.59 26.05
N ASP A 240 -2.16 -18.45 26.27
CA ASP A 240 -3.62 -18.36 26.47
C ASP A 240 -4.35 -17.79 25.24
N PRO A 241 -5.50 -18.37 24.81
CA PRO A 241 -6.34 -17.80 23.75
C PRO A 241 -6.80 -16.36 24.04
N ARG A 242 -6.94 -16.01 25.33
CA ARG A 242 -7.28 -14.66 25.82
C ARG A 242 -6.12 -13.67 25.69
N GLN A 243 -4.87 -14.14 25.77
CA GLN A 243 -3.67 -13.33 25.58
C GLN A 243 -3.39 -13.06 24.09
N ARG A 244 -3.83 -13.94 23.19
CA ARG A 244 -3.76 -13.74 21.72
C ARG A 244 -4.64 -12.60 21.23
N ARG A 245 -5.79 -12.40 21.89
CA ARG A 245 -6.76 -11.32 21.60
C ARG A 245 -6.50 -10.04 22.42
N SER A 246 -5.30 -9.93 22.99
CA SER A 246 -4.87 -8.85 23.88
C SER A 246 -4.71 -7.50 23.16
N VAL A 247 -4.78 -6.42 23.95
CA VAL A 247 -4.32 -5.04 23.70
C VAL A 247 -3.20 -4.95 22.66
N GLN A 248 -2.18 -5.78 22.82
CA GLN A 248 -0.98 -5.75 21.99
C GLN A 248 -1.25 -6.20 20.54
N GLY A 249 -2.07 -7.23 20.33
CA GLY A 249 -2.41 -7.74 19.01
C GLY A 249 -3.23 -6.74 18.18
N VAL A 250 -4.16 -6.05 18.83
CA VAL A 250 -4.95 -4.97 18.20
C VAL A 250 -4.07 -3.79 17.83
N LYS A 251 -3.19 -3.37 18.74
CA LYS A 251 -2.21 -2.30 18.47
C LYS A 251 -1.33 -2.63 17.26
N LEU A 252 -0.74 -3.83 17.22
CA LEU A 252 0.11 -4.26 16.10
C LEU A 252 -0.67 -4.33 14.78
N SER A 253 -1.93 -4.78 14.81
CA SER A 253 -2.78 -4.83 13.61
C SER A 253 -3.07 -3.44 13.04
N ILE A 254 -3.34 -2.46 13.89
CA ILE A 254 -3.61 -1.08 13.46
C ILE A 254 -2.34 -0.42 12.89
N ILE A 255 -1.20 -0.64 13.53
CA ILE A 255 0.12 -0.19 13.03
C ILE A 255 0.41 -0.80 11.66
N GLN A 256 0.20 -2.12 11.51
CA GLN A 256 0.40 -2.85 10.27
C GLN A 256 -0.47 -2.25 9.14
N LEU A 257 -1.75 -1.99 9.42
CA LEU A 257 -2.71 -1.49 8.43
C LEU A 257 -2.40 -0.04 7.99
N GLY A 258 -2.01 0.82 8.94
CA GLY A 258 -1.58 2.19 8.64
C GLY A 258 -0.32 2.25 7.79
N ILE A 259 0.69 1.45 8.13
CA ILE A 259 1.96 1.41 7.39
C ILE A 259 1.77 0.74 6.02
N ALA A 260 0.94 -0.31 5.92
CA ALA A 260 0.61 -0.91 4.62
C ALA A 260 -0.08 0.09 3.69
N THR A 261 -0.99 0.93 4.22
CA THR A 261 -1.64 2.01 3.46
C THR A 261 -0.62 3.04 2.96
N LEU A 262 0.31 3.47 3.83
CA LEU A 262 1.39 4.39 3.45
C LEU A 262 2.28 3.78 2.35
N CYS A 263 2.68 2.52 2.53
CA CYS A 263 3.47 1.75 1.56
C CYS A 263 2.80 1.72 0.18
N ALA A 264 1.49 1.44 0.14
CA ALA A 264 0.74 1.36 -1.10
C ALA A 264 0.57 2.73 -1.80
N CYS A 265 0.64 3.85 -1.07
CA CYS A 265 0.50 5.19 -1.64
C CYS A 265 1.82 5.77 -2.19
N LEU A 266 2.98 5.32 -1.69
CA LEU A 266 4.28 5.87 -2.02
C LEU A 266 4.71 5.81 -3.50
N PRO A 267 4.42 4.74 -4.25
CA PRO A 267 4.76 4.71 -5.67
C PRO A 267 4.14 5.90 -6.44
N THR A 268 2.98 6.38 -5.98
CA THR A 268 2.32 7.57 -6.53
C THR A 268 3.09 8.84 -6.18
N TYR A 269 3.59 9.00 -4.94
CA TYR A 269 4.35 10.20 -4.54
C TYR A 269 5.70 10.32 -5.24
N ALA A 270 6.41 9.21 -5.37
CA ALA A 270 7.69 9.18 -6.07
C ALA A 270 7.54 9.57 -7.55
N SER A 271 6.35 9.39 -8.13
CA SER A 271 6.07 9.87 -9.48
C SER A 271 5.97 11.40 -9.59
N LEU A 272 5.50 12.08 -8.53
CA LEU A 272 5.46 13.55 -8.48
C LEU A 272 6.82 14.18 -8.28
N PHE A 273 7.65 13.62 -7.39
CA PHE A 273 8.95 14.19 -7.09
C PHE A 273 9.76 14.39 -8.38
N ARG A 274 9.61 13.45 -9.33
CA ARG A 274 10.19 13.56 -10.68
C ARG A 274 9.61 14.69 -11.51
N LEU A 275 8.29 14.89 -11.49
CA LEU A 275 7.66 15.94 -12.28
C LEU A 275 8.03 17.32 -11.72
N ALA A 276 8.07 17.46 -10.40
CA ALA A 276 8.53 18.66 -9.71
C ALA A 276 10.02 18.94 -10.01
N GLN A 277 10.90 17.94 -9.92
CA GLN A 277 12.32 18.10 -10.26
C GLN A 277 12.54 18.47 -11.73
N ARG A 278 11.77 17.87 -12.66
CA ARG A 278 11.84 18.24 -14.09
C ARG A 278 11.39 19.68 -14.33
N LYS A 279 10.32 20.12 -13.67
CA LYS A 279 9.79 21.50 -13.78
C LYS A 279 10.73 22.54 -13.16
N LEU A 280 11.40 22.20 -12.06
CA LEU A 280 12.44 23.05 -11.46
C LEU A 280 13.69 23.12 -12.35
N ARG A 281 14.11 22.00 -12.94
CA ARG A 281 15.26 21.94 -13.85
C ARG A 281 15.00 22.63 -15.19
N SER A 282 13.77 22.57 -15.74
CA SER A 282 13.43 23.31 -16.97
C SER A 282 13.41 24.82 -16.71
N ARG A 283 12.86 25.26 -15.58
CA ARG A 283 12.82 26.68 -15.20
C ARG A 283 14.22 27.28 -15.02
N SER A 284 15.15 26.52 -14.45
CA SER A 284 16.56 26.91 -14.33
C SER A 284 17.33 26.90 -15.67
N SER A 285 16.81 26.23 -16.71
CA SER A 285 17.41 26.25 -18.04
C SER A 285 16.91 27.44 -18.87
N ASP A 286 15.64 27.82 -18.72
CA ASP A 286 15.06 29.01 -19.38
C ASP A 286 15.71 30.32 -18.86
N ASP A 287 16.09 30.39 -17.57
CA ASP A 287 16.81 31.53 -17.01
C ASP A 287 18.25 31.67 -17.54
N ASN A 288 18.86 30.58 -18.03
CA ASN A 288 20.22 30.60 -18.60
C ASN A 288 20.24 30.88 -20.12
N VAL A 289 19.12 30.72 -20.83
CA VAL A 289 19.03 30.99 -22.28
C VAL A 289 18.89 32.48 -22.59
N TYR A 290 18.48 33.31 -21.62
CA TYR A 290 18.50 34.78 -21.74
C TYR A 290 19.84 35.42 -21.33
N GLY A 291 20.84 34.62 -20.91
CA GLY A 291 22.17 35.11 -20.48
C GLY A 291 23.29 35.06 -21.53
N GLU A 292 23.12 34.30 -22.63
CA GLU A 292 24.06 34.27 -23.75
C GLU A 292 23.30 34.33 -25.07
N SER A 293 23.20 35.52 -25.64
CA SER A 293 22.82 35.71 -27.04
C SER A 293 23.90 35.11 -27.95
N PRO A 294 23.61 34.10 -28.78
CA PRO A 294 24.52 33.70 -29.85
C PRO A 294 24.54 34.84 -30.88
N GLN A 295 25.71 35.42 -31.14
CA GLN A 295 25.87 36.32 -32.28
C GLN A 295 25.50 35.56 -33.56
N SER A 296 24.39 35.98 -34.17
CA SER A 296 23.87 35.45 -35.43
C SER A 296 24.91 35.60 -36.55
N PRO A 297 25.25 34.55 -37.32
CA PRO A 297 26.21 34.64 -38.43
C PRO A 297 25.67 35.39 -39.67
N TYR A 298 24.44 35.92 -39.64
CA TYR A 298 23.73 36.37 -40.84
C TYR A 298 24.03 37.80 -41.31
N ASN A 299 24.92 38.54 -40.64
CA ASN A 299 25.41 39.82 -41.17
C ASN A 299 26.63 39.61 -42.08
N ARG A 300 26.42 39.03 -43.26
CA ARG A 300 27.35 39.16 -44.39
C ARG A 300 26.62 39.83 -45.54
N VAL A 301 26.97 41.10 -45.77
CA VAL A 301 26.48 41.94 -46.87
C VAL A 301 26.78 41.25 -48.22
N PRO A 302 25.78 41.03 -49.10
CA PRO A 302 26.04 40.52 -50.44
C PRO A 302 26.38 41.70 -51.36
N GLY A 303 27.63 41.76 -51.83
CA GLY A 303 28.02 42.78 -52.80
C GLY A 303 29.52 42.85 -53.03
N THR A 304 30.09 41.85 -53.70
CA THR A 304 31.23 41.97 -54.62
C THR A 304 31.34 40.63 -55.38
N LEU A 305 31.07 40.64 -56.68
CA LEU A 305 31.53 39.57 -57.58
C LEU A 305 33.06 39.62 -57.65
N PRO A 306 33.76 38.49 -57.60
CA PRO A 306 35.06 38.33 -58.23
C PRO A 306 34.83 37.83 -59.66
N ASP A 307 35.06 38.70 -60.63
CA ASP A 307 35.51 38.28 -61.97
C ASP A 307 36.85 37.54 -61.79
N ASP A 308 36.97 36.37 -62.40
CA ASP A 308 38.20 35.83 -63.00
C ASP A 308 38.02 34.35 -63.34
N ILE A 309 37.63 34.08 -64.60
CA ILE A 309 37.72 32.76 -65.23
C ILE A 309 38.94 32.79 -66.15
N PRO A 310 40.02 32.02 -65.89
CA PRO A 310 41.05 31.79 -66.90
C PRO A 310 40.62 30.66 -67.84
N THR A 311 40.52 31.00 -69.11
CA THR A 311 40.40 30.07 -70.24
C THR A 311 41.69 29.27 -70.43
N ASN A 312 41.62 27.93 -70.42
CA ASN A 312 42.43 27.08 -71.31
C ASN A 312 41.94 25.61 -71.31
N PRO A 313 41.75 25.00 -72.49
CA PRO A 313 42.03 23.58 -72.65
C PRO A 313 42.99 23.34 -73.82
N THR A 314 44.16 22.77 -73.52
CA THR A 314 45.05 22.18 -74.52
C THR A 314 44.80 20.68 -74.64
N SER A 315 44.51 20.28 -75.87
CA SER A 315 45.04 19.12 -76.62
C SER A 315 44.76 17.68 -76.17
N ASP A 316 44.09 16.99 -77.10
CA ASP A 316 44.43 15.68 -77.68
C ASP A 316 44.06 14.39 -76.95
N ALA A 317 43.10 13.67 -77.53
CA ALA A 317 43.28 12.26 -77.88
C ALA A 317 42.37 11.86 -79.06
N MET A 318 43.03 11.32 -80.06
CA MET A 318 42.65 10.89 -81.40
C MET A 318 42.37 9.37 -81.41
N THR A 319 41.39 8.90 -82.20
CA THR A 319 41.32 7.61 -82.94
C THR A 319 39.91 7.44 -83.56
N THR A 320 39.73 7.75 -84.85
CA THR A 320 39.72 6.84 -86.04
C THR A 320 38.55 5.85 -86.13
N ASP A 321 37.57 6.22 -86.95
CA ASP A 321 37.02 5.54 -88.15
C ASP A 321 36.70 4.04 -88.17
N ASP A 322 35.44 3.80 -88.60
CA ASP A 322 34.94 2.85 -89.61
C ASP A 322 35.31 1.36 -89.56
N ILE A 323 34.29 0.50 -89.44
CA ILE A 323 33.59 -0.22 -90.54
C ILE A 323 32.25 -0.76 -90.02
#